data_AF-A0A835UNU6-F1
#
_entry.id   AF-A0A835UNU6-F1
#
_cell.length_a   1.000
_cell.length_b   1.000
_cell.length_c   1.000
_cell.angle_alpha   90.00
_cell.angle_beta   90.00
_cell.angle_gamma   90.00
#
_symmetry.space_group_name_H-M   'P 1'
#
loop_
_entity.id
_entity.type
_entity.pdbx_description
1 polymer ?
#
loop_
_entity_poly.entity_id
_entity_poly.type
_entity_poly.pdbx_seq_one_letter_code
_entity_poly.pdbx_strand_id
1 'polypeptide(L)'
;MAQYPRAPALSILDTCYDLTGYNTVKVPTIGLLLDPGLTVNLDFTGILYVAKLSQACLAFAGNNDPSDVVIVGNVQQRRFNVVHDVANLRIGFGANGCG
;
A
#
# COMPACT_ATOMS: atom_id res chain seq x y z
N MET A 1 -6.37 -4.67 11.31
CA MET A 1 -7.37 -3.58 11.51
C MET A 1 -8.69 -4.13 12.07
N ALA A 2 -8.64 -4.98 13.11
CA ALA A 2 -9.82 -5.74 13.57
C ALA A 2 -10.91 -4.91 14.29
N GLN A 3 -10.59 -3.66 14.67
CA GLN A 3 -11.52 -2.76 15.37
C GLN A 3 -12.55 -2.09 14.44
N TYR A 4 -12.43 -2.26 13.11
CA TYR A 4 -13.35 -1.69 12.13
C TYR A 4 -14.27 -2.77 11.56
N PRO A 5 -15.55 -2.47 11.33
CA PRO A 5 -16.45 -3.39 10.63
C PRO A 5 -15.89 -3.76 9.26
N ARG A 6 -16.06 -5.02 8.86
CA ARG A 6 -15.72 -5.45 7.50
C ARG A 6 -16.71 -4.85 6.50
N ALA A 7 -16.18 -4.47 5.34
CA ALA A 7 -16.96 -4.10 4.17
C ALA A 7 -16.82 -5.19 3.08
N PRO A 8 -17.74 -5.25 2.10
CA PRO A 8 -17.59 -6.13 0.95
C PRO A 8 -16.28 -5.87 0.19
N ALA A 9 -15.70 -6.95 -0.36
CA ALA A 9 -14.54 -6.90 -1.23
C ALA A 9 -14.75 -5.93 -2.40
N LEU A 10 -13.65 -5.38 -2.92
CA LEU A 10 -13.66 -4.44 -4.04
C LEU A 10 -12.68 -4.89 -5.11
N SER A 11 -13.20 -5.34 -6.25
CA SER A 11 -12.38 -5.88 -7.34
C SER A 11 -11.47 -7.00 -6.83
N ILE A 12 -10.15 -6.88 -7.01
CA ILE A 12 -9.14 -7.85 -6.56
C ILE A 12 -8.77 -7.72 -5.07
N LEU A 13 -9.32 -6.73 -4.34
CA LEU A 13 -9.01 -6.50 -2.93
C LEU A 13 -10.04 -7.22 -2.04
N ASP A 14 -9.56 -8.15 -1.23
CA ASP A 14 -10.38 -9.03 -0.40
C ASP A 14 -10.62 -8.50 1.03
N THR A 15 -9.76 -7.59 1.49
CA THR A 15 -9.72 -7.11 2.87
C THR A 15 -10.17 -5.65 2.93
N CYS A 16 -11.46 -5.44 3.13
CA CYS A 16 -12.10 -4.12 3.16
C CYS A 16 -12.82 -3.85 4.49
N TYR A 17 -12.92 -2.56 4.82
CA TYR A 17 -13.50 -2.04 6.06
C TYR A 17 -14.44 -0.86 5.81
N ASP A 18 -15.47 -0.75 6.64
CA ASP A 18 -16.30 0.45 6.76
C ASP A 18 -15.69 1.38 7.81
N LEU A 19 -15.25 2.55 7.36
CA LEU A 19 -14.63 3.60 8.18
C LEU A 19 -15.58 4.78 8.39
N THR A 20 -16.88 4.63 8.11
CA THR A 20 -17.88 5.67 8.33
C THR A 20 -17.97 6.02 9.81
N GLY A 21 -17.93 7.32 10.13
CA GLY A 21 -18.02 7.82 11.51
C GLY A 21 -16.72 7.75 12.32
N TYR A 22 -15.61 7.29 11.73
CA TYR A 22 -14.30 7.31 12.38
C TYR A 22 -13.50 8.55 11.95
N ASN A 23 -13.25 9.47 12.89
CA ASN A 23 -12.46 10.67 12.63
C ASN A 23 -10.96 10.39 12.52
N THR A 24 -10.48 9.36 13.22
CA THR A 24 -9.07 8.94 13.22
C THR A 24 -8.98 7.45 12.94
N VAL A 25 -8.25 7.09 11.89
CA VAL A 25 -8.07 5.70 11.46
C VAL A 25 -6.66 5.24 11.78
N LYS A 26 -6.53 4.13 12.51
CA LYS A 26 -5.26 3.45 12.76
C LYS A 26 -4.99 2.45 11.65
N VAL A 27 -3.92 2.69 10.92
CA VAL A 27 -3.45 1.87 9.80
C VAL A 27 -2.18 1.14 10.25
N PRO A 28 -1.98 -0.15 9.87
CA PRO A 28 -0.73 -0.83 10.18
C PRO A 28 0.45 -0.13 9.49
N THR A 29 1.63 -0.18 10.11
CA THR A 29 2.88 0.19 9.43
C THR A 29 3.29 -0.95 8.51
N ILE A 30 3.60 -0.65 7.25
CA ILE A 30 4.09 -1.63 6.28
C ILE A 30 5.40 -1.11 5.69
N GLY A 31 6.43 -1.95 5.76
CA GLY A 31 7.74 -1.69 5.17
C GLY A 31 8.10 -2.75 4.13
N LEU A 32 8.63 -2.31 2.99
CA LEU A 32 9.21 -3.15 1.95
C LEU A 32 10.72 -3.27 2.21
N LEU A 33 11.20 -4.49 2.46
CA LEU A 33 12.64 -4.76 2.64
C LEU A 33 13.20 -5.09 1.26
N LEU A 34 14.00 -4.17 0.70
CA LEU A 34 14.49 -4.29 -0.67
C LEU A 34 15.93 -4.80 -0.72
N ASP A 35 16.79 -4.25 0.12
CA ASP A 35 18.19 -4.64 0.25
C ASP A 35 18.55 -4.75 1.74
N PRO A 36 19.66 -5.42 2.09
CA PRO A 36 20.14 -5.45 3.47
C PRO A 36 20.28 -4.02 4.03
N GLY A 37 19.49 -3.73 5.07
CA GLY A 37 19.47 -2.41 5.71
C GLY A 37 18.63 -1.33 5.00
N LEU A 38 17.98 -1.65 3.88
CA LEU A 38 17.09 -0.75 3.14
C LEU A 38 15.63 -1.18 3.29
N THR A 39 14.90 -0.43 4.11
CA THR A 39 13.45 -0.57 4.27
C THR A 39 12.74 0.67 3.76
N VAL A 40 11.80 0.48 2.83
CA VAL A 40 10.91 1.54 2.34
C VAL A 40 9.58 1.44 3.05
N ASN A 41 9.29 2.38 3.95
CA ASN A 41 8.02 2.42 4.70
C ASN A 41 6.94 3.12 3.88
N LEU A 42 5.84 2.42 3.60
CA LEU A 42 4.72 2.96 2.85
C LEU A 42 3.99 4.05 3.64
N ASP A 43 3.60 5.12 2.94
CA ASP A 43 2.61 6.08 3.46
C ASP A 43 1.23 5.41 3.57
N PHE A 44 0.35 5.95 4.42
CA PHE A 44 -1.01 5.40 4.57
C PHE A 44 -1.77 5.34 3.22
N THR A 45 -1.52 6.29 2.32
CA THR A 45 -2.10 6.33 0.96
C THR A 45 -1.60 5.19 0.06
N GLY A 46 -0.47 4.56 0.41
CA GLY A 46 0.07 3.37 -0.22
C GLY A 46 -0.33 2.05 0.46
N ILE A 47 -1.02 2.14 1.60
CA ILE A 47 -1.50 0.97 2.36
C ILE A 47 -3.01 0.76 2.15
N LEU A 48 -3.79 1.85 2.11
CA LEU A 48 -5.24 1.80 1.92
C LEU A 48 -5.66 2.37 0.57
N TYR A 49 -6.51 1.63 -0.13
CA TYR A 49 -7.31 2.12 -1.23
C TYR A 49 -8.70 2.51 -0.73
N VAL A 50 -8.97 3.82 -0.67
CA VAL A 50 -10.25 4.36 -0.16
C VAL A 50 -11.16 4.72 -1.33
N ALA A 51 -12.09 3.83 -1.69
CA ALA A 51 -13.09 4.12 -2.73
C ALA A 51 -14.20 5.06 -2.20
N LYS A 52 -14.60 4.83 -0.95
CA LYS A 52 -15.52 5.66 -0.14
C LYS A 52 -15.30 5.31 1.32
N LEU A 53 -15.78 6.14 2.26
CA LEU A 53 -15.61 5.87 3.70
C LEU A 53 -16.20 4.51 4.11
N SER A 54 -17.31 4.10 3.52
CA SER A 54 -17.92 2.79 3.78
C SER A 54 -17.25 1.60 3.08
N GLN A 55 -16.18 1.84 2.32
CA GLN A 55 -15.43 0.81 1.61
C GLN A 55 -13.98 1.26 1.37
N ALA A 56 -13.15 1.08 2.40
CA ALA A 56 -11.71 1.26 2.34
C ALA A 56 -11.02 -0.11 2.44
N CYS A 57 -10.14 -0.43 1.49
CA CYS A 57 -9.51 -1.74 1.41
C CYS A 57 -8.00 -1.65 1.63
N LEU A 58 -7.40 -2.70 2.20
CA LEU A 58 -5.95 -2.88 2.11
C LEU A 58 -5.59 -2.99 0.63
N ALA A 59 -4.60 -2.21 0.19
CA ALA A 59 -4.17 -2.15 -1.21
C ALA A 59 -3.31 -3.35 -1.63
N PHE A 60 -3.57 -4.52 -1.07
CA PHE A 60 -2.80 -5.75 -1.29
C PHE A 60 -3.76 -6.82 -1.80
N ALA A 61 -3.46 -7.33 -2.99
CA ALA A 61 -4.16 -8.49 -3.55
C ALA A 61 -3.31 -9.73 -3.29
N GLY A 62 -3.95 -10.83 -2.91
CA GLY A 62 -3.29 -12.12 -2.80
C GLY A 62 -2.77 -12.60 -4.15
N ASN A 63 -1.65 -13.31 -4.13
CA ASN A 63 -1.16 -14.06 -5.28
C ASN A 63 -1.46 -15.55 -5.11
N ASN A 64 -1.49 -16.30 -6.22
CA ASN A 64 -1.76 -17.74 -6.19
C ASN A 64 -0.58 -18.54 -5.62
N ASP A 65 0.66 -18.12 -5.93
CA ASP A 65 1.89 -18.76 -5.45
C ASP A 65 2.81 -17.71 -4.77
N PRO A 66 3.36 -17.99 -3.57
CA PRO A 66 4.33 -17.10 -2.92
C PRO A 66 5.66 -16.92 -3.67
N SER A 67 5.99 -17.84 -4.59
CA SER A 67 7.20 -17.78 -5.42
C SER A 67 7.04 -16.94 -6.68
N ASP A 68 5.81 -16.56 -7.02
CA ASP A 68 5.53 -15.67 -8.13
C ASP A 68 6.02 -14.24 -7.85
N VAL A 69 6.09 -13.44 -8.91
CA VAL A 69 6.55 -12.05 -8.84
C VAL A 69 5.67 -11.19 -7.92
N VAL A 70 6.32 -10.37 -7.10
CA VAL A 70 5.65 -9.32 -6.34
C VAL A 70 5.53 -8.07 -7.22
N ILE A 71 4.32 -7.52 -7.30
CA ILE A 71 4.04 -6.30 -8.08
C ILE A 71 3.85 -5.13 -7.12
N VAL A 72 4.72 -4.11 -7.24
CA VAL A 72 4.56 -2.82 -6.55
C VAL A 72 3.72 -1.89 -7.44
N GLY A 73 2.41 -1.84 -7.15
CA GLY A 73 1.44 -1.07 -7.93
C GLY A 73 1.54 0.45 -7.73
N ASN A 74 0.72 1.19 -8.47
CA ASN A 74 0.67 2.65 -8.40
C ASN A 74 0.29 3.17 -7.01
N VAL A 75 -0.53 2.44 -6.26
CA VAL A 75 -0.95 2.81 -4.90
C VAL A 75 0.26 2.83 -3.97
N GLN A 76 1.07 1.76 -3.96
CA GLN A 76 2.27 1.66 -3.12
C GLN A 76 3.34 2.71 -3.48
N GLN A 77 3.31 3.26 -4.70
CA GLN A 77 4.22 4.31 -5.14
C GLN A 77 3.79 5.73 -4.75
N ARG A 78 2.56 5.93 -4.24
CA ARG A 78 2.09 7.25 -3.79
C ARG A 78 2.99 7.81 -2.69
N ARG A 79 3.13 9.13 -2.66
CA ARG A 79 4.00 9.86 -1.71
C ARG A 79 5.49 9.49 -1.79
N PHE A 80 5.91 8.83 -2.86
CA PHE A 80 7.32 8.66 -3.22
C PHE A 80 7.66 9.38 -4.51
N ASN A 81 8.85 9.96 -4.56
CA ASN A 81 9.53 10.23 -5.81
C ASN A 81 10.27 8.96 -6.21
N VAL A 82 9.79 8.29 -7.26
CA VAL A 82 10.43 7.08 -7.80
C VAL A 82 11.38 7.49 -8.91
N VAL A 83 12.67 7.20 -8.74
CA VAL A 83 13.73 7.54 -9.70
C VAL A 83 14.21 6.26 -10.39
N HIS A 84 14.09 6.21 -11.71
CA HIS A 84 14.61 5.13 -12.53
C HIS A 84 15.99 5.53 -13.07
N ASP A 85 17.05 5.08 -12.40
CA ASP A 85 18.42 5.28 -12.85
C ASP A 85 18.86 4.10 -13.72
N VAL A 86 18.45 4.16 -15.00
CA VAL A 86 18.70 3.09 -15.97
C VAL A 86 20.20 2.92 -16.25
N ALA A 87 20.97 4.02 -16.25
CA ALA A 87 22.40 3.98 -16.52
C ALA A 87 23.19 3.20 -15.46
N ASN A 88 22.76 3.30 -14.19
CA ASN A 88 23.40 2.59 -13.07
C ASN A 88 22.63 1.34 -12.60
N LEU A 89 21.57 0.93 -13.32
CA LEU A 89 20.72 -0.22 -12.99
C LEU A 89 20.11 -0.14 -11.58
N ARG A 90 19.59 1.03 -11.20
CA ARG A 90 19.04 1.28 -9.85
C ARG A 90 17.66 1.92 -9.90
N ILE A 91 16.90 1.66 -8.84
CA ILE A 91 15.64 2.36 -8.55
C ILE A 91 15.81 3.07 -7.20
N GLY A 92 15.50 4.36 -7.17
CA GLY A 92 15.51 5.19 -5.96
C GLY A 92 14.11 5.51 -5.46
N PHE A 93 13.93 5.47 -4.15
CA PHE A 93 12.68 5.87 -3.49
C PHE A 93 12.95 7.07 -2.58
N GLY A 94 12.48 8.26 -2.98
CA GLY A 94 12.50 9.46 -2.14
C GLY A 94 11.16 9.62 -1.40
N ALA A 95 11.16 9.60 -0.07
CA ALA A 95 9.95 9.82 0.73
C ALA A 95 9.41 11.26 0.60
N ASN A 96 8.16 11.46 0.99
CA ASN A 96 7.47 12.76 0.96
C ASN A 96 7.37 13.36 -0.46
N GLY A 97 7.21 12.52 -1.47
CA GLY A 97 6.88 12.93 -2.82
C GLY A 97 5.51 13.63 -2.90
N CYS A 98 5.27 14.27 -4.04
CA CYS A 98 3.97 14.85 -4.37
C CYS A 98 3.03 13.74 -4.88
N GLY A 99 1.77 13.72 -4.41
CA GLY A 99 0.75 12.76 -4.87
C GLY A 99 0.22 11.86 -3.77
#